data_AF-A0A953RGQ3-F1
#
_entry.id   AF-A0A953RGQ3-F1
#
_cell.length_a   1.000
_cell.length_b   1.000
_cell.length_c   1.000
_cell.angle_alpha   90.00
_cell.angle_beta   90.00
_cell.angle_gamma   90.00
#
_symmetry.space_group_name_H-M   'P 1'
#
loop_
_entity.id
_entity.type
_entity.pdbx_description
1 polymer ?
#
loop_
_entity_poly.entity_id
_entity_poly.type
_entity_poly.pdbx_seq_one_letter_code
_entity_poly.pdbx_strand_id
1 'polypeptide(L)' 'VIVNLIAATTTRTGLRVQSQLDTGKYPKGIKVGKEEFAALQMRRDTFHGEWNYAILPRS' A
#
# COMPACT_ATOMS: atom_id res chain seq x y z
N VAL A 1 17.01 -8.67 -8.37
CA VAL A 1 17.87 -8.64 -7.15
C VAL A 1 17.13 -8.09 -5.94
N ILE A 2 16.51 -6.90 -5.99
CA ILE A 2 15.85 -6.27 -4.82
C ILE A 2 14.78 -7.16 -4.17
N VAL A 3 13.84 -7.73 -4.95
CA VAL A 3 12.80 -8.63 -4.41
C VAL A 3 13.41 -9.82 -3.66
N ASN A 4 14.49 -10.41 -4.20
CA ASN A 4 15.18 -11.54 -3.54
C ASN A 4 15.84 -11.11 -2.23
N LEU A 5 16.36 -9.88 -2.15
CA LEU A 5 16.96 -9.35 -0.92
C LEU A 5 15.90 -9.12 0.17
N ILE A 6 14.72 -8.62 -0.20
CA ILE A 6 13.59 -8.44 0.74
C ILE A 6 13.13 -9.80 1.27
N ALA A 7 12.91 -10.77 0.38
CA ALA A 7 12.46 -12.13 0.75
C ALA A 7 13.45 -12.88 1.64
N ALA A 8 14.74 -12.56 1.60
CA ALA A 8 15.77 -13.18 2.44
C ALA A 8 15.67 -12.76 3.93
N THR A 9 14.85 -11.77 4.26
CA THR A 9 14.72 -11.24 5.63
C THR A 9 13.96 -12.22 6.53
N THR A 10 14.55 -12.52 7.70
CA THR A 10 13.92 -13.34 8.76
C THR A 10 14.04 -12.61 10.10
N THR A 11 12.98 -12.60 10.91
CA THR A 11 13.03 -12.00 12.26
C THR A 11 13.83 -12.88 13.22
N ARG A 12 14.28 -12.31 14.34
CA ARG A 12 14.96 -13.06 15.41
C ARG A 12 14.09 -14.20 15.98
N THR A 13 12.77 -14.08 15.87
CA THR A 13 11.78 -15.07 16.32
C THR A 13 11.39 -16.06 15.22
N GLY A 14 11.99 -15.99 14.03
CA GLY A 14 11.84 -16.98 12.96
C GLY A 14 10.77 -16.68 11.90
N LEU A 15 10.14 -15.51 11.92
CA LEU A 15 9.18 -15.11 10.87
C LEU A 15 9.91 -14.79 9.57
N ARG A 16 9.44 -15.32 8.44
CA ARG A 16 10.02 -15.09 7.11
C ARG A 16 9.21 -14.09 6.31
N VAL A 17 9.88 -13.15 5.66
CA VAL A 17 9.25 -12.19 4.74
C VAL A 17 8.99 -12.87 3.40
N GLN A 18 7.78 -12.70 2.87
CA GLN A 18 7.44 -13.10 1.50
C GLN A 18 7.36 -11.84 0.63
N SER A 19 7.98 -11.89 -0.55
CA SER A 19 7.90 -10.79 -1.51
C SER A 19 8.01 -11.32 -2.93
N GLN A 20 7.22 -10.75 -3.84
CA GLN A 20 7.21 -11.13 -5.24
C GLN A 20 7.05 -9.88 -6.11
N LEU A 21 7.48 -9.98 -7.35
CA LEU A 21 7.17 -8.98 -8.35
C LEU A 21 5.70 -9.10 -8.75
N ASP A 22 4.95 -8.01 -8.62
CA ASP A 22 3.63 -7.91 -9.23
C ASP A 22 3.77 -7.54 -10.71
N THR A 23 3.28 -8.42 -11.58
CA THR A 23 3.32 -8.26 -13.04
C THR A 23 1.98 -7.74 -13.61
N GLY A 24 1.06 -7.32 -12.74
CA GLY A 24 -0.20 -6.69 -13.10
C GLY A 24 0.00 -5.48 -14.02
N LYS A 25 -0.96 -5.27 -14.92
CA LYS A 25 -0.99 -4.10 -15.79
C LYS A 25 -1.71 -2.96 -15.08
N TYR A 26 -0.97 -1.91 -14.76
CA TYR A 26 -1.49 -0.72 -14.11
C TYR A 26 -1.52 0.45 -15.11
N PRO A 27 -2.68 0.72 -15.74
CA PRO A 27 -2.81 1.84 -16.67
C PRO A 27 -2.49 3.16 -15.97
N LYS A 28 -1.59 3.93 -16.57
CA LYS A 28 -1.15 5.24 -16.05
C LYS A 28 -2.09 6.34 -16.51
N GLY A 29 -2.15 7.43 -15.73
CA GLY A 29 -2.86 8.65 -16.13
C GLY A 29 -4.37 8.62 -15.92
N ILE A 30 -4.90 7.64 -15.20
CA ILE A 30 -6.29 7.66 -14.73
C ILE A 30 -6.44 8.86 -13.79
N LYS A 31 -7.32 9.80 -14.15
CA LYS A 31 -7.68 10.94 -13.33
C LYS A 31 -8.90 10.59 -12.49
N VAL A 32 -8.79 10.74 -11.17
CA VAL A 32 -9.91 10.64 -10.24
C VAL A 32 -10.37 12.06 -9.91
N GLY A 33 -11.69 12.29 -9.90
CA GLY A 33 -12.25 13.60 -9.58
C GLY A 33 -11.96 14.00 -8.13
N LYS A 34 -11.81 15.31 -7.86
CA LYS A 34 -11.59 15.79 -6.48
C LYS A 34 -12.74 15.40 -5.55
N GLU A 35 -13.98 15.52 -6.03
CA GLU A 35 -15.19 15.18 -5.27
C GLU A 35 -15.27 13.67 -4.99
N GLU A 36 -14.98 12.85 -6.00
CA GLU A 36 -14.93 11.39 -5.86
C GLU A 36 -13.88 10.95 -4.83
N PHE A 37 -12.69 11.54 -4.89
CA PHE A 37 -11.62 11.25 -3.95
C PHE A 37 -11.95 11.75 -2.54
N ALA A 38 -12.59 12.92 -2.41
CA ALA A 38 -13.04 13.47 -1.13
C ALA A 38 -14.18 12.65 -0.50
N ALA A 39 -14.97 11.93 -1.31
CA ALA A 39 -16.00 11.03 -0.82
C ALA A 39 -15.45 9.73 -0.20
N LEU A 40 -14.15 9.45 -0.35
CA LEU A 40 -13.51 8.32 0.35
C LEU A 40 -13.47 8.60 1.85
N GLN A 41 -14.00 7.67 2.65
CA GLN A 41 -13.92 7.73 4.11
C GLN A 41 -12.51 7.32 4.55
N MET A 42 -11.55 8.23 4.39
CA MET A 42 -10.13 7.98 4.64
C MET A 42 -9.71 8.59 5.99
N ARG A 43 -9.05 7.79 6.82
CA ARG A 43 -8.37 8.25 8.03
C ARG A 43 -6.86 8.20 7.81
N ARG A 44 -6.21 9.36 7.82
CA ARG A 44 -4.75 9.45 7.69
C ARG A 44 -4.07 9.22 9.03
N ASP A 45 -2.91 8.58 9.00
CA ASP A 45 -2.09 8.40 10.18
C ASP A 45 -1.36 9.72 10.55
N THR A 46 -1.03 9.87 11.82
CA THR A 46 -0.17 10.96 12.31
C THR A 46 1.26 10.87 11.79
N PHE A 47 1.74 9.66 11.53
CA PHE A 47 3.05 9.40 10.96
C PHE A 47 2.92 9.12 9.46
N HIS A 48 3.37 10.08 8.64
CA HIS A 48 3.30 10.01 7.18
C HIS A 48 1.90 9.69 6.64
N GLY A 49 0.89 10.44 7.06
CA GLY A 49 -0.51 10.26 6.65
C GLY A 49 -0.76 10.35 5.13
N GLU A 50 0.20 10.89 4.38
CA GLU A 50 0.21 10.92 2.92
C GLU A 50 0.55 9.56 2.28
N TRP A 51 1.12 8.62 3.05
CA TRP A 51 1.39 7.23 2.65
C TRP A 51 0.57 6.24 3.50
N ASN A 52 0.45 6.54 4.79
CA ASN A 52 -0.16 5.68 5.80
C ASN A 52 -1.60 6.15 6.07
N TYR A 53 -2.57 5.44 5.52
CA TYR A 53 -3.98 5.75 5.72
C TYR A 53 -4.82 4.47 5.77
N ALA A 54 -5.98 4.58 6.41
CA ALA A 54 -7.01 3.56 6.40
C ALA A 54 -8.22 4.04 5.59
N ILE A 55 -8.78 3.15 4.76
CA ILE A 55 -10.08 3.36 4.11
C ILE A 55 -11.11 2.64 4.96
N LEU A 56 -12.07 3.39 5.49
CA LEU A 56 -13.14 2.88 6.34
C LEU A 56 -14.37 2.49 5.49
N PRO A 57 -15.16 1.50 5.92
CA PRO A 57 -16.44 1.17 5.28
C PRO A 57 -17.37 2.38 5.32
N ARG A 58 -18.10 2.60 4.22
CA ARG A 58 -19.27 3.48 4.22
C ARG A 58 -20.43 2.63 4.75
N SER A 59 -21.05 3.08 5.84
CA SER A 59 -22.24 2.45 6.43
C SER A 59 -23.40 2.35 5.45
#